data_AF-A0A9Q4H0R7-F1
#
_entry.id   AF-A0A9Q4H0R7-F1
#
_cell.length_a   1.000
_cell.length_b   1.000
_cell.length_c   1.000
_cell.angle_alpha   90.00
_cell.angle_beta   90.00
_cell.angle_gamma   90.00
#
_symmetry.space_group_name_H-M   'P 1'
#
loop_
_entity.id
_entity.type
_entity.pdbx_description
1 polymer ?
#
loop_
_entity_poly.entity_id
_entity_poly.type
_entity_poly.pdbx_seq_one_letter_code
_entity_poly.pdbx_strand_id
1 'polypeptide(L)'
;MGYKSKRILYIYKKLLSKHHVNVKNLSEFFSTNERTIQRDIEDINTFLKDYDQTVLYEKATHDYYISHKNIKYSNTDINIHATYEMTYQVFKKLNKQFERFCCKVKKYS
;
A
#
# COMPACT_ATOMS: atom_id res chain seq x y z
N MET A 1 -27.71 -13.42 9.75
CA MET A 1 -26.76 -13.47 8.62
C MET A 1 -26.08 -12.11 8.30
N GLY A 2 -26.74 -10.95 8.42
CA GLY A 2 -26.17 -9.66 7.95
C GLY A 2 -25.03 -9.02 8.76
N TYR A 3 -24.80 -9.42 10.01
CA TYR A 3 -23.78 -8.78 10.88
C TYR A 3 -22.34 -9.15 10.50
N LYS A 4 -22.10 -10.41 10.07
CA LYS A 4 -20.76 -10.87 9.66
C LYS A 4 -20.27 -10.14 8.41
N SER A 5 -21.08 -10.12 7.35
CA SER A 5 -20.70 -9.51 6.08
C SER A 5 -20.42 -8.01 6.22
N LYS A 6 -21.22 -7.28 7.02
CA LYS A 6 -20.97 -5.86 7.33
C LYS A 6 -19.63 -5.65 8.05
N ARG A 7 -19.31 -6.52 9.01
CA ARG A 7 -18.06 -6.46 9.78
C ARG A 7 -16.84 -6.74 8.90
N ILE A 8 -16.88 -7.80 8.10
CA ILE A 8 -15.83 -8.12 7.12
C ILE A 8 -15.60 -6.94 6.17
N LEU A 9 -16.68 -6.40 5.58
CA LEU A 9 -16.56 -5.27 4.65
C LEU A 9 -15.96 -4.04 5.31
N TYR A 10 -16.33 -3.75 6.56
CA TYR A 10 -15.76 -2.63 7.32
C TYR A 10 -14.25 -2.82 7.55
N ILE A 11 -13.84 -4.00 8.04
CA ILE A 11 -12.42 -4.32 8.29
C ILE A 11 -11.63 -4.22 6.99
N TYR A 12 -12.16 -4.78 5.91
CA TYR A 12 -11.53 -4.73 4.59
C TYR A 12 -11.35 -3.30 4.07
N LYS A 13 -12.38 -2.45 4.16
CA LYS A 13 -12.27 -1.03 3.76
C LYS A 13 -11.20 -0.28 4.54
N LYS A 14 -11.08 -0.57 5.85
CA LYS A 14 -10.05 0.04 6.70
C LYS A 14 -8.66 -0.39 6.24
N LEU A 15 -8.46 -1.69 6.04
CA LEU A 15 -7.20 -2.25 5.51
C LEU A 15 -6.81 -1.66 4.13
N LEU A 16 -7.76 -1.51 3.20
CA LEU A 16 -7.51 -0.93 1.88
C LEU A 16 -7.04 0.53 1.93
N SER A 17 -7.46 1.29 2.93
CA SER A 17 -7.09 2.69 3.10
C SER A 17 -5.66 2.87 3.65
N LYS A 18 -4.80 1.85 3.50
CA LYS A 18 -3.44 1.75 4.07
C LYS A 18 -3.41 1.89 5.59
N HIS A 19 -4.50 1.55 6.27
CA HIS A 19 -4.55 1.56 7.74
C HIS A 19 -4.23 0.18 8.33
N HIS A 20 -3.74 0.24 9.55
CA HIS A 20 -3.55 -0.90 10.44
C HIS A 20 -4.84 -1.21 11.20
N VAL A 21 -5.10 -2.48 11.45
CA VAL A 21 -6.26 -2.92 12.24
C VAL A 21 -5.82 -3.84 13.37
N ASN A 22 -6.28 -3.52 14.57
CA ASN A 22 -5.99 -4.29 15.77
C ASN A 22 -7.18 -5.19 16.12
N VAL A 23 -6.93 -6.47 16.40
CA VAL A 23 -7.99 -7.44 16.73
C VAL A 23 -8.74 -7.03 18.00
N LYS A 24 -8.03 -6.60 19.05
CA LYS A 24 -8.64 -6.22 20.33
C LYS A 24 -9.57 -5.02 20.15
N ASN A 25 -9.08 -3.95 19.52
CA ASN A 25 -9.87 -2.74 19.27
C ASN A 25 -11.13 -3.02 18.42
N LEU A 26 -11.00 -3.88 17.40
CA LEU A 26 -12.14 -4.28 16.58
C LEU A 26 -13.14 -5.14 17.38
N SER A 27 -12.65 -6.01 18.25
CA SER A 27 -13.49 -6.88 19.08
C SER A 27 -14.37 -6.06 20.03
N GLU A 28 -13.79 -5.03 20.66
CA GLU A 28 -14.49 -4.06 21.49
C GLU A 28 -15.50 -3.24 20.66
N PHE A 29 -15.07 -2.67 19.53
CA PHE A 29 -15.93 -1.86 18.64
C PHE A 29 -17.17 -2.64 18.15
N PHE A 30 -17.01 -3.91 17.78
CA PHE A 30 -18.10 -4.74 17.31
C PHE A 30 -18.82 -5.52 18.42
N SER A 31 -18.35 -5.42 19.67
CA SER A 31 -18.85 -6.24 20.79
C SER A 31 -18.85 -7.74 20.46
N THR A 32 -17.73 -8.24 19.93
CA THR A 32 -17.54 -9.65 19.56
C THR A 32 -16.25 -10.19 20.15
N ASN A 33 -16.08 -11.52 20.13
CA ASN A 33 -14.85 -12.14 20.59
C ASN A 33 -13.70 -11.88 19.59
N GLU A 34 -12.49 -11.66 20.08
CA GLU A 34 -11.26 -11.54 19.28
C GLU A 34 -11.08 -12.66 18.25
N ARG A 35 -11.40 -13.91 18.61
CA ARG A 35 -11.37 -15.08 17.70
C ARG A 35 -12.32 -14.92 16.51
N THR A 36 -13.42 -14.19 16.69
CA THR A 36 -14.35 -13.88 15.59
C THR A 36 -13.72 -12.89 14.62
N ILE A 37 -13.08 -11.84 15.14
CA ILE A 37 -12.36 -10.86 14.31
C ILE A 37 -11.18 -11.51 13.57
N GLN A 38 -10.42 -12.39 14.24
CA GLN A 38 -9.34 -13.14 13.58
C GLN A 38 -9.85 -13.96 12.40
N ARG A 39 -10.96 -14.69 12.56
CA ARG A 39 -11.59 -15.43 11.46
C ARG A 39 -12.06 -14.52 10.33
N ASP A 40 -12.61 -13.35 10.65
CA ASP A 40 -12.99 -12.39 9.62
C ASP A 40 -11.76 -11.84 8.85
N ILE A 41 -10.62 -11.65 9.52
CA ILE A 41 -9.35 -11.27 8.89
C ILE A 41 -8.80 -12.43 8.03
N GLU A 42 -8.93 -13.68 8.48
CA GLU A 42 -8.56 -14.88 7.71
C GLU A 42 -9.43 -15.03 6.45
N ASP A 43 -10.73 -14.75 6.54
CA ASP A 43 -11.64 -14.73 5.40
C ASP A 43 -11.20 -13.66 4.38
N ILE A 44 -10.84 -12.45 4.84
CA ILE A 44 -10.27 -11.38 3.99
C ILE A 44 -8.96 -11.83 3.36
N ASN A 45 -8.05 -12.40 4.15
CA ASN A 45 -6.76 -12.86 3.66
C ASN A 45 -6.91 -13.96 2.60
N THR A 46 -7.90 -14.83 2.75
CA THR A 46 -8.22 -15.87 1.77
C THR A 46 -8.71 -15.26 0.46
N PHE A 47 -9.62 -14.28 0.53
CA PHE A 47 -10.10 -13.54 -0.64
C PHE A 47 -8.96 -12.80 -1.37
N LEU A 48 -8.03 -12.19 -0.62
CA LEU A 48 -6.93 -11.41 -1.21
C LEU A 48 -5.89 -12.24 -1.96
N LYS A 49 -5.82 -13.57 -1.73
CA LYS A 49 -4.88 -14.44 -2.43
C LYS A 49 -5.06 -14.41 -3.95
N ASP A 50 -6.28 -14.18 -4.43
CA ASP A 50 -6.61 -14.10 -5.85
C ASP A 50 -6.15 -12.77 -6.49
N TYR A 51 -5.69 -11.81 -5.69
CA TYR A 51 -5.32 -10.44 -6.12
C TYR A 51 -3.87 -10.09 -5.78
N ASP A 52 -3.00 -11.08 -5.59
CA ASP A 52 -1.59 -10.91 -5.22
C ASP A 52 -1.35 -10.05 -3.96
N GLN A 53 -2.38 -9.94 -3.13
CA GLN A 53 -2.33 -9.27 -1.84
C GLN A 53 -2.38 -10.32 -0.72
N THR A 54 -1.91 -9.93 0.45
CA THR A 54 -1.99 -10.75 1.66
C THR A 54 -2.16 -9.84 2.87
N VAL A 55 -2.84 -10.31 3.90
CA VAL A 55 -2.82 -9.67 5.21
C VAL A 55 -1.62 -10.20 5.99
N LEU A 56 -0.80 -9.29 6.53
CA LEU A 56 0.33 -9.60 7.41
C LEU A 56 0.04 -9.14 8.83
N TYR A 57 0.68 -9.80 9.80
CA TYR A 57 0.60 -9.47 11.21
C TYR A 57 1.92 -8.86 11.70
N GLU A 58 1.84 -7.68 12.32
CA GLU A 58 2.97 -7.02 12.97
C GLU A 58 2.96 -7.28 14.48
N LYS A 59 3.95 -8.05 14.95
CA LYS A 59 4.04 -8.45 16.37
C LYS A 59 4.26 -7.28 17.34
N ALA A 60 4.96 -6.23 16.91
CA ALA A 60 5.29 -5.10 17.77
C ALA A 60 4.04 -4.29 18.15
N THR A 61 3.16 -4.07 17.18
CA THR A 61 1.94 -3.26 17.30
C THR A 61 0.69 -4.10 17.53
N HIS A 62 0.77 -5.41 17.32
CA HIS A 62 -0.36 -6.35 17.30
C HIS A 62 -1.39 -6.02 16.20
N ASP A 63 -0.93 -5.38 15.13
CA ASP A 63 -1.78 -4.93 14.05
C ASP A 63 -1.69 -5.82 12.82
N TYR A 64 -2.76 -5.78 12.03
CA TYR A 64 -2.85 -6.39 10.72
C TYR A 64 -2.89 -5.30 9.64
N TYR A 65 -2.22 -5.56 8.52
CA TYR A 65 -2.19 -4.65 7.36
C TYR A 65 -2.10 -5.45 6.06
N ILE A 66 -2.55 -4.84 4.96
CA ILE A 66 -2.39 -5.45 3.62
C ILE A 66 -0.98 -5.17 3.11
N SER A 67 -0.32 -6.24 2.69
CA SER A 67 0.90 -6.20 1.91
C SER A 67 0.63 -6.74 0.52
N HIS A 68 1.37 -6.22 -0.46
CA HIS A 68 1.37 -6.77 -1.80
C HIS A 68 2.50 -7.78 -1.85
N LYS A 69 2.22 -8.99 -2.33
CA LYS A 69 3.32 -9.87 -2.75
C LYS A 69 4.08 -9.05 -3.79
N ASN A 70 5.40 -8.99 -3.67
CA ASN A 70 6.24 -8.32 -4.66
C ASN A 70 6.04 -9.01 -6.02
N ILE A 71 4.98 -8.66 -6.73
CA ILE A 71 5.01 -8.63 -8.17
C ILE A 71 6.04 -7.55 -8.43
N LYS A 72 7.27 -7.96 -8.77
CA LYS A 72 8.03 -7.18 -9.74
C LYS A 72 6.99 -6.85 -10.82
N TYR A 73 6.53 -5.59 -10.89
CA TYR A 73 5.35 -5.10 -11.65
C TYR A 73 3.99 -5.07 -10.92
N SER A 74 3.84 -4.23 -9.90
CA SER A 74 2.60 -3.46 -9.76
C SER A 74 2.94 -1.97 -9.75
N ASN A 75 2.23 -1.22 -10.58
CA ASN A 75 2.49 0.16 -10.99
C ASN A 75 2.74 1.16 -9.84
N THR A 76 3.99 1.42 -9.49
CA THR A 76 4.52 2.74 -9.05
C THR A 76 6.05 2.65 -8.95
N ASP A 77 6.71 2.78 -10.10
CA ASP A 77 8.06 3.34 -10.30
C ASP A 77 8.49 2.90 -11.71
N ILE A 78 7.72 3.36 -12.69
CA ILE A 78 8.23 3.39 -14.06
C ILE A 78 9.30 4.47 -14.01
N ASN A 79 10.57 4.07 -14.00
CA ASN A 79 11.67 5.02 -14.15
C ASN A 79 11.66 5.49 -15.61
N ILE A 80 10.79 6.45 -15.91
CA ILE A 80 10.61 7.01 -17.25
C ILE A 80 11.81 7.91 -17.51
N HIS A 81 12.84 7.35 -18.18
CA HIS A 81 13.87 8.16 -18.81
C HIS A 81 13.28 8.82 -20.05
N ALA A 82 12.71 10.01 -19.87
CA ALA A 82 12.27 10.84 -20.98
C ALA A 82 13.31 11.92 -21.26
N THR A 83 13.69 12.04 -22.53
CA THR A 83 14.45 13.18 -23.05
C THR A 83 13.46 14.13 -23.71
N TYR A 84 13.45 15.39 -23.28
CA TYR A 84 12.59 16.42 -23.84
C TYR A 84 13.44 17.55 -24.40
N GLU A 85 13.11 18.00 -25.61
CA GLU A 85 13.58 19.28 -26.11
C GLU A 85 12.64 20.38 -25.59
N MET A 86 13.20 21.37 -24.89
CA MET A 86 12.42 22.46 -24.31
C MET A 86 13.15 23.79 -24.50
N THR A 87 12.39 24.88 -24.51
CA THR A 87 12.98 26.22 -24.50
C THR A 87 13.60 26.54 -23.13
N TYR A 88 14.63 27.40 -23.13
CA TYR A 88 15.34 27.78 -21.92
C TYR A 88 14.43 28.38 -20.82
N GLN A 89 13.39 29.11 -21.21
CA GLN A 89 12.45 29.72 -20.26
C GLN A 89 11.61 28.68 -19.52
N VAL A 90 11.22 27.59 -20.19
CA VAL A 90 10.50 26.47 -19.59
C VAL A 90 11.42 25.71 -18.64
N PHE A 91 12.65 25.43 -19.05
CA PHE A 91 13.68 24.81 -18.20
C PHE A 91 13.90 25.57 -16.89
N LYS A 92 14.04 26.90 -16.95
CA LYS A 92 14.28 27.74 -15.75
C LYS A 92 13.11 27.69 -14.75
N LYS A 93 11.87 27.54 -15.21
CA LYS A 93 10.69 27.42 -14.33
C LYS A 93 10.64 26.05 -13.64
N LEU A 94 10.85 24.97 -14.40
CA LEU A 94 10.81 23.60 -13.87
C LEU A 94 11.95 23.31 -12.89
N ASN A 95 13.15 23.84 -13.15
CA ASN A 95 14.32 23.63 -12.28
C ASN A 95 14.20 24.17 -10.86
N LYS A 96 13.21 25.03 -10.56
CA LYS A 96 12.96 25.48 -9.19
C LYS A 96 12.21 24.43 -8.36
N GLN A 97 11.59 23.44 -9.00
CA GLN A 97 10.64 22.52 -8.37
C GLN A 97 11.18 21.09 -8.22
N PHE A 98 12.34 20.75 -8.82
CA PHE A 98 12.87 19.38 -8.82
C PHE A 98 14.37 19.33 -8.55
N GLU A 99 14.81 18.28 -7.84
CA GLU A 99 16.24 18.01 -7.59
C GLU A 99 16.98 17.63 -8.88
N ARG A 100 18.26 18.01 -8.96
CA ARG A 100 19.10 17.78 -10.15
C ARG A 100 20.13 16.69 -9.90
N PHE A 101 20.24 15.75 -10.84
CA PHE A 101 21.38 14.85 -10.95
C PHE A 101 22.13 15.16 -12.26
N CYS A 102 23.34 15.73 -12.14
CA CYS A 102 24.20 15.99 -13.30
C CYS A 102 25.09 14.78 -13.57
N CYS A 103 24.79 14.01 -14.62
CA CYS A 103 25.67 12.94 -15.09
C CYS A 103 26.91 13.56 -15.75
N LYS A 104 28.08 13.42 -15.13
CA LYS A 104 29.36 13.81 -15.75
C LYS A 104 29.72 12.79 -16.82
N VAL A 105 29.70 13.19 -18.09
CA VAL A 105 30.23 12.37 -19.18
C VAL A 105 31.75 12.36 -19.07
N LYS A 106 32.36 11.21 -18.78
CA LYS A 106 33.81 11.04 -18.87
C LYS A 106 34.21 11.14 -20.34
N LYS A 107 34.98 12.17 -20.69
CA LYS A 107 35.71 12.19 -21.96
C LYS A 107 36.88 11.23 -21.81
N TYR A 108 36.91 10.18 -22.63
CA TYR A 108 38.11 9.37 -22.81
C TYR A 108 39.00 10.13 -23.80
N SER A 109 40.16 10.57 -23.33
CA SER A 109 41.25 11.13 -24.15
C SER A 109 42.07 10.02 -24.79
#